data_AF-A0AAP5YDK6-F1
#
_entry.id   AF-A0AAP5YDK6-F1
#
_cell.length_a   1.000
_cell.length_b   1.000
_cell.length_c   1.000
_cell.angle_alpha   90.00
_cell.angle_beta   90.00
_cell.angle_gamma   90.00
#
_symmetry.space_group_name_H-M   'P 1'
#
loop_
_entity.id
_entity.type
_entity.pdbx_description
1 polymer ?
#
loop_
_entity_poly.entity_id
_entity_poly.type
_entity_poly.pdbx_seq_one_letter_code
_entity_poly.pdbx_strand_id
1 'polypeptide(L)'
;QPDTYKQIAKQLAERRIVREQYIKDFVEDLSQEMKACGINAEVSGRPKHIYSIWRKMQKKSLAFDELFDVRAVRIIADKLQDCYAALGVVHTKYKHLPSEFDDYVANPKPNGYQSIHTVILGPEGKTIEIQIRTKQMHEESELGVAAHWKYKEGASSRSGYDEKITWLRKLLDWQEEMSDSGEMLDELRSQVFDDRVYAFTPRGDVVDLPMGATPLDFAYHIHSEVGHRCIGAKVGGRIVPFTHKLHMGDQVEIITAKEPNPSRDWLNPSLGFVHSGRARAQINAWF
;
A
#
# COMPACT_ATOMS: atom_id res chain seq x y z
N GLN A 1 -24.70 7.44 -23.91
CA GLN A 1 -24.72 6.41 -24.97
C GLN A 1 -25.48 5.19 -24.46
N PRO A 2 -26.80 5.09 -24.73
CA PRO A 2 -27.66 4.03 -24.18
C PRO A 2 -27.33 2.63 -24.73
N ASP A 3 -26.95 2.53 -26.00
CA ASP A 3 -26.71 1.23 -26.66
C ASP A 3 -25.41 0.59 -26.18
N THR A 4 -24.35 1.37 -26.00
CA THR A 4 -23.08 0.93 -25.42
C THR A 4 -23.27 0.42 -23.99
N TYR A 5 -24.11 1.09 -23.19
CA TYR A 5 -24.45 0.64 -21.84
C TYR A 5 -25.15 -0.72 -21.86
N LYS A 6 -26.17 -0.90 -22.73
CA LYS A 6 -26.91 -2.16 -22.86
C LYS A 6 -26.01 -3.31 -23.33
N GLN A 7 -25.09 -3.06 -24.26
CA GLN A 7 -24.12 -4.05 -24.73
C GLN A 7 -23.19 -4.52 -23.60
N ILE A 8 -22.56 -3.58 -22.87
CA ILE A 8 -21.69 -3.89 -21.74
C ILE A 8 -22.45 -4.62 -20.64
N ALA A 9 -23.68 -4.20 -20.34
CA ALA A 9 -24.52 -4.84 -19.33
C ALA A 9 -24.90 -6.28 -19.69
N LYS A 10 -25.26 -6.54 -20.96
CA LYS A 10 -25.61 -7.89 -21.45
C LYS A 10 -24.42 -8.84 -21.34
N GLN A 11 -23.26 -8.41 -21.81
CA GLN A 11 -22.03 -9.23 -21.77
C GLN A 11 -21.54 -9.48 -20.33
N LEU A 12 -21.69 -8.51 -19.42
CA LEU A 12 -21.42 -8.68 -18.00
C LEU A 12 -22.35 -9.71 -17.34
N ALA A 13 -23.61 -9.78 -17.78
CA ALA A 13 -24.60 -10.71 -17.23
C ALA A 13 -24.34 -12.16 -17.66
N GLU A 14 -23.98 -12.39 -18.93
CA GLU A 14 -23.73 -13.72 -19.50
C GLU A 14 -22.63 -14.50 -18.76
N ARG A 15 -21.62 -13.79 -18.22
CA ARG A 15 -20.47 -14.41 -17.51
C ARG A 15 -20.50 -14.16 -15.99
N ARG A 16 -21.62 -13.68 -15.46
CA ARG A 16 -21.74 -13.29 -14.05
C ARG A 16 -21.44 -14.44 -13.10
N ILE A 17 -22.04 -15.61 -13.34
CA ILE A 17 -21.95 -16.79 -12.47
C ILE A 17 -20.50 -17.27 -12.34
N VAL A 18 -19.81 -17.45 -13.47
CA VAL A 18 -18.40 -17.91 -13.50
C VAL A 18 -17.49 -16.93 -12.76
N ARG A 19 -17.71 -15.63 -12.94
CA ARG A 19 -16.92 -14.60 -12.26
C ARG A 19 -17.20 -14.56 -10.76
N GLU A 20 -18.46 -14.63 -10.35
CA GLU A 20 -18.85 -14.64 -8.93
C GLU A 20 -18.26 -15.85 -8.21
N GLN A 21 -18.30 -17.03 -8.83
CA GLN A 21 -17.68 -18.23 -8.26
C GLN A 21 -16.17 -18.08 -8.13
N TYR A 22 -15.47 -17.64 -9.19
CA TYR A 22 -14.02 -17.43 -9.13
C TYR A 22 -13.61 -16.43 -8.05
N ILE A 23 -14.36 -15.32 -7.90
CA ILE A 23 -14.09 -14.34 -6.85
C ILE A 23 -14.37 -14.95 -5.48
N LYS A 24 -15.44 -15.73 -5.33
CA LYS A 24 -15.77 -16.39 -4.07
C LYS A 24 -14.67 -17.35 -3.64
N ASP A 25 -14.20 -18.21 -4.55
CA ASP A 25 -13.12 -19.16 -4.27
C ASP A 25 -11.82 -18.43 -3.88
N PHE A 26 -11.48 -17.36 -4.60
CA PHE A 26 -10.32 -16.53 -4.30
C PHE A 26 -10.44 -15.82 -2.93
N VAL A 27 -11.63 -15.29 -2.61
CA VAL A 27 -11.90 -14.62 -1.33
C VAL A 27 -11.81 -15.61 -0.17
N GLU A 28 -12.36 -16.82 -0.33
CA GLU A 28 -12.29 -17.88 0.69
C GLU A 28 -10.84 -18.31 0.95
N ASP A 29 -10.08 -18.56 -0.12
CA ASP A 29 -8.67 -18.93 -0.04
C ASP A 29 -7.82 -17.83 0.63
N LEU A 30 -8.00 -16.57 0.23
CA LEU A 30 -7.26 -15.47 0.83
C LEU A 30 -7.67 -15.24 2.30
N SER A 31 -8.95 -15.37 2.62
CA SER A 31 -9.45 -15.21 4.00
C SER A 31 -8.88 -16.27 4.93
N GLN A 32 -8.71 -17.51 4.45
CA GLN A 32 -8.09 -18.59 5.23
C GLN A 32 -6.61 -18.29 5.50
N GLU A 33 -5.88 -17.82 4.49
CA GLU A 33 -4.47 -17.45 4.64
C GLU A 33 -4.27 -16.31 5.65
N MET A 34 -5.07 -15.25 5.54
CA MET A 34 -5.03 -14.11 6.47
C MET A 34 -5.26 -14.56 7.91
N LYS A 35 -6.22 -15.46 8.13
CA LYS A 35 -6.49 -16.05 9.45
C LYS A 35 -5.33 -16.91 9.95
N ALA A 36 -4.69 -17.68 9.08
CA ALA A 36 -3.53 -18.50 9.44
C ALA A 36 -2.34 -17.63 9.88
N CYS A 37 -2.18 -16.44 9.28
CA CYS A 37 -1.20 -15.43 9.67
C CYS A 37 -1.62 -14.56 10.86
N GLY A 38 -2.82 -14.77 11.43
CA GLY A 38 -3.32 -13.99 12.58
C GLY A 38 -3.75 -12.56 12.24
N ILE A 39 -3.99 -12.25 10.96
CA ILE A 39 -4.38 -10.90 10.49
C ILE A 39 -5.90 -10.78 10.54
N ASN A 40 -6.42 -9.80 11.27
CA ASN A 40 -7.85 -9.51 11.31
C ASN A 40 -8.25 -8.59 10.14
N ALA A 41 -8.68 -9.19 9.03
CA ALA A 41 -9.12 -8.46 7.85
C ALA A 41 -10.38 -9.07 7.21
N GLU A 42 -11.24 -8.22 6.69
CA GLU A 42 -12.42 -8.61 5.91
C GLU A 42 -12.07 -8.59 4.42
N VAL A 43 -12.19 -9.74 3.76
CA VAL A 43 -11.96 -9.87 2.31
C VAL A 43 -13.30 -9.99 1.60
N SER A 44 -13.54 -9.16 0.59
CA SER A 44 -14.78 -9.17 -0.19
C SER A 44 -14.55 -8.89 -1.67
N GLY A 45 -15.44 -9.44 -2.51
CA GLY A 45 -15.47 -9.13 -3.94
C GLY A 45 -15.99 -7.72 -4.21
N ARG A 46 -15.29 -6.95 -5.05
CA ARG A 46 -15.72 -5.60 -5.46
C ARG A 46 -16.29 -5.63 -6.88
N PRO A 47 -17.59 -5.38 -7.08
CA PRO A 47 -18.12 -5.17 -8.43
C PRO A 47 -17.62 -3.83 -9.00
N LYS A 48 -17.11 -3.84 -10.25
CA LYS A 48 -16.78 -2.59 -10.97
C LYS A 48 -18.04 -2.00 -11.59
N HIS A 49 -18.21 -0.69 -11.48
CA HIS A 49 -19.32 0.03 -12.14
C HIS A 49 -19.16 0.02 -13.66
N ILE A 50 -20.27 -0.13 -14.38
CA ILE A 50 -20.34 -0.18 -15.86
C ILE A 50 -19.69 1.06 -16.49
N TYR A 51 -19.89 2.23 -15.90
CA TYR A 51 -19.30 3.47 -16.40
C TYR A 51 -17.76 3.48 -16.27
N SER A 52 -17.20 2.97 -15.17
CA SER A 52 -15.76 2.86 -14.97
C SER A 52 -15.13 1.85 -15.94
N ILE A 53 -15.85 0.77 -16.25
CA ILE A 53 -15.50 -0.21 -17.29
C ILE A 53 -15.40 0.50 -18.65
N TRP A 54 -16.47 1.19 -19.05
CA TRP A 54 -16.52 1.91 -20.32
C TRP A 54 -15.41 2.96 -20.44
N ARG A 55 -15.13 3.71 -19.37
CA ARG A 55 -14.05 4.71 -19.35
C ARG A 55 -12.66 4.06 -19.53
N LYS A 56 -12.40 2.90 -18.91
CA LYS A 56 -11.16 2.14 -19.11
C LYS A 56 -11.04 1.61 -20.54
N MET A 57 -12.16 1.14 -21.14
CA MET A 57 -12.19 0.72 -22.56
C MET A 57 -11.76 1.84 -23.48
N GLN A 58 -12.33 3.04 -23.32
CA GLN A 58 -11.97 4.18 -24.17
C GLN A 58 -10.52 4.62 -23.97
N LYS A 59 -10.03 4.68 -22.72
CA LYS A 59 -8.68 5.16 -22.44
C LYS A 59 -7.58 4.24 -22.97
N LYS A 60 -7.79 2.91 -22.91
CA LYS A 60 -6.78 1.92 -23.34
C LYS A 60 -7.03 1.35 -24.74
N SER A 61 -8.08 1.79 -25.44
CA SER A 61 -8.52 1.24 -26.74
C SER A 61 -8.61 -0.30 -26.76
N LEU A 62 -9.00 -0.88 -25.63
CA LEU A 62 -9.05 -2.34 -25.45
C LEU A 62 -10.37 -2.92 -25.96
N ALA A 63 -10.29 -4.12 -26.53
CA ALA A 63 -11.48 -4.90 -26.84
C ALA A 63 -12.20 -5.34 -25.55
N PHE A 64 -13.52 -5.57 -25.61
CA PHE A 64 -14.28 -6.06 -24.45
C PHE A 64 -13.71 -7.38 -23.91
N ASP A 65 -13.17 -8.22 -24.81
CA ASP A 65 -12.54 -9.48 -24.46
C ASP A 65 -11.19 -9.34 -23.73
N GLU A 66 -10.52 -8.19 -23.85
CA GLU A 66 -9.32 -7.90 -23.05
C GLU A 66 -9.68 -7.31 -21.69
N LEU A 67 -10.95 -6.93 -21.50
CA LEU A 67 -11.46 -6.37 -20.27
C LEU A 67 -11.83 -7.43 -19.23
N PHE A 68 -11.64 -8.73 -19.52
CA PHE A 68 -11.99 -9.85 -18.64
C PHE A 68 -11.27 -9.86 -17.27
N ASP A 69 -10.41 -8.87 -16.99
CA ASP A 69 -9.91 -8.50 -15.66
C ASP A 69 -10.80 -7.51 -14.89
N VAL A 70 -12.13 -7.69 -15.01
CA VAL A 70 -13.11 -7.06 -14.10
C VAL A 70 -13.17 -7.79 -12.75
N ARG A 71 -12.06 -8.36 -12.29
CA ARG A 71 -11.96 -9.00 -10.97
C ARG A 71 -11.24 -8.05 -10.05
N ALA A 72 -11.99 -7.57 -9.06
CA ALA A 72 -11.46 -6.74 -8.02
C ALA A 72 -11.86 -7.33 -6.67
N VAL A 73 -10.90 -7.34 -5.76
CA VAL A 73 -11.08 -7.80 -4.39
C VAL A 73 -10.67 -6.65 -3.48
N ARG A 74 -11.41 -6.50 -2.39
CA ARG A 74 -11.16 -5.50 -1.37
C ARG A 74 -10.83 -6.21 -0.06
N ILE A 75 -9.79 -5.74 0.60
CA ILE A 75 -9.37 -6.17 1.93
C ILE A 75 -9.52 -4.96 2.85
N ILE A 76 -10.35 -5.09 3.86
CA ILE A 76 -10.56 -4.06 4.88
C ILE A 76 -9.95 -4.57 6.18
N ALA A 77 -8.87 -3.93 6.61
CA ALA A 77 -8.20 -4.28 7.86
C ALA A 77 -8.54 -3.29 8.98
N ASP A 78 -8.25 -3.67 10.23
CA ASP A 78 -8.48 -2.79 11.39
C ASP A 78 -7.41 -1.70 11.50
N LYS A 79 -6.13 -2.07 11.36
CA LYS A 79 -4.99 -1.15 11.49
C LYS A 79 -4.20 -1.02 10.21
N LEU A 80 -3.41 0.05 10.13
CA LEU A 80 -2.49 0.28 9.02
C LEU A 80 -1.46 -0.85 8.87
N GLN A 81 -0.92 -1.35 9.98
CA GLN A 81 0.02 -2.47 10.00
C GLN A 81 -0.59 -3.72 9.37
N ASP A 82 -1.86 -3.99 9.65
CA ASP A 82 -2.60 -5.13 9.09
C ASP A 82 -2.83 -4.97 7.58
N CYS A 83 -2.92 -3.75 7.04
CA CYS A 83 -2.99 -3.51 5.61
C CYS A 83 -1.71 -3.97 4.89
N TYR A 84 -0.54 -3.60 5.42
CA TYR A 84 0.73 -4.04 4.85
C TYR A 84 0.98 -5.52 5.10
N ALA A 85 0.58 -6.07 6.26
CA ALA A 85 0.68 -7.51 6.51
C ALA A 85 -0.17 -8.29 5.50
N ALA A 86 -1.39 -7.83 5.21
CA ALA A 86 -2.22 -8.40 4.17
C ALA A 86 -1.59 -8.28 2.77
N LEU A 87 -0.93 -7.16 2.46
CA LEU A 87 -0.17 -7.02 1.21
C LEU A 87 0.92 -8.10 1.12
N GLY A 88 1.67 -8.32 2.20
CA GLY A 88 2.73 -9.33 2.28
C GLY A 88 2.21 -10.75 2.04
N VAL A 89 1.08 -11.11 2.66
CA VAL A 89 0.43 -12.41 2.43
C VAL A 89 0.02 -12.57 0.97
N VAL A 90 -0.58 -11.55 0.37
CA VAL A 90 -1.00 -11.56 -1.04
C VAL A 90 0.18 -11.77 -1.98
N HIS A 91 1.28 -11.02 -1.80
CA HIS A 91 2.47 -11.09 -2.66
C HIS A 91 3.30 -12.36 -2.45
N THR A 92 3.23 -12.96 -1.27
CA THR A 92 3.89 -14.24 -0.99
C THR A 92 3.15 -15.38 -1.69
N LYS A 93 1.81 -15.35 -1.67
CA LYS A 93 0.98 -16.40 -2.25
C LYS A 93 0.85 -16.28 -3.78
N TYR A 94 0.77 -15.05 -4.28
CA TYR A 94 0.54 -14.77 -5.69
C TYR A 94 1.59 -13.83 -6.26
N LYS A 95 2.04 -14.12 -7.49
CA LYS A 95 3.00 -13.27 -8.19
C LYS A 95 2.35 -11.93 -8.53
N HIS A 96 2.85 -10.85 -7.94
CA HIS A 96 2.43 -9.48 -8.28
C HIS A 96 3.02 -8.99 -9.61
N LEU A 97 2.37 -8.00 -10.22
CA LEU A 97 2.89 -7.24 -11.35
C LEU A 97 3.46 -5.91 -10.83
N PRO A 98 4.80 -5.71 -10.82
CA PRO A 98 5.42 -4.53 -10.22
C PRO A 98 4.97 -3.19 -10.82
N SER A 99 4.63 -3.18 -12.12
CA SER A 99 4.16 -1.98 -12.83
C SER A 99 2.73 -1.55 -12.45
N GLU A 100 2.02 -2.38 -11.69
CA GLU A 100 0.61 -2.19 -11.33
C GLU A 100 0.45 -2.24 -9.79
N PHE A 101 1.41 -1.63 -9.09
CA PHE A 101 1.39 -1.40 -7.65
C PHE A 101 1.40 0.10 -7.36
N ASP A 102 0.40 0.55 -6.59
CA ASP A 102 0.29 1.94 -6.14
C ASP A 102 0.00 1.95 -4.63
N ASP A 103 0.81 2.68 -3.86
CA ASP A 103 0.56 2.91 -2.44
C ASP A 103 -0.04 4.31 -2.20
N TYR A 104 -1.36 4.40 -2.25
CA TYR A 104 -2.06 5.64 -1.93
C TYR A 104 -2.22 5.87 -0.43
N VAL A 105 -1.72 4.97 0.44
CA VAL A 105 -1.69 5.24 1.87
C VAL A 105 -0.49 6.13 2.20
N ALA A 106 0.68 5.80 1.64
CA ALA A 106 1.87 6.65 1.74
C ALA A 106 1.74 7.93 0.89
N ASN A 107 1.14 7.82 -0.31
CA ASN A 107 0.92 8.96 -1.20
C ASN A 107 -0.57 9.15 -1.51
N PRO A 108 -1.35 9.76 -0.59
CA PRO A 108 -2.78 9.99 -0.80
C PRO A 108 -3.04 10.78 -2.07
N LYS A 109 -4.13 10.46 -2.76
CA LYS A 109 -4.58 11.27 -3.91
C LYS A 109 -5.02 12.66 -3.43
N PRO A 110 -5.06 13.67 -4.33
CA PRO A 110 -5.50 15.03 -3.97
C PRO A 110 -6.86 15.12 -3.28
N ASN A 111 -7.75 14.16 -3.54
CA ASN A 111 -9.07 14.07 -2.91
C ASN A 111 -9.06 13.35 -1.53
N GLY A 112 -7.89 13.09 -0.94
CA GLY A 112 -7.72 12.37 0.32
C GLY A 112 -7.88 10.86 0.22
N TYR A 113 -8.00 10.29 -1.00
CA TYR A 113 -8.17 8.85 -1.15
C TYR A 113 -6.93 8.06 -0.72
N GLN A 114 -7.14 7.11 0.19
CA GLN A 114 -6.11 6.22 0.73
C GLN A 114 -6.48 4.75 0.55
N SER A 115 -5.57 3.99 -0.07
CA SER A 115 -5.64 2.53 -0.23
C SER A 115 -4.37 2.03 -0.90
N ILE A 116 -3.91 0.83 -0.56
CA ILE A 116 -2.88 0.12 -1.32
C ILE A 116 -3.55 -0.62 -2.48
N HIS A 117 -3.06 -0.41 -3.70
CA HIS A 117 -3.55 -1.10 -4.90
C HIS A 117 -2.44 -1.99 -5.44
N THR A 118 -2.78 -3.24 -5.75
CA THR A 118 -1.86 -4.17 -6.37
C THR A 118 -2.58 -5.07 -7.36
N VAL A 119 -1.92 -5.42 -8.45
CA VAL A 119 -2.41 -6.43 -9.39
C VAL A 119 -1.54 -7.68 -9.28
N ILE A 120 -2.20 -8.82 -9.14
CA ILE A 120 -1.55 -10.14 -9.03
C ILE A 120 -2.04 -11.09 -10.11
N LEU A 121 -1.22 -12.11 -10.39
CA LEU A 121 -1.58 -13.22 -11.25
C LEU A 121 -2.20 -14.35 -10.40
N GLY A 122 -3.50 -14.58 -10.57
CA GLY A 122 -4.25 -15.59 -9.83
C GLY A 122 -4.11 -17.02 -10.38
N PRO A 123 -4.78 -18.00 -9.74
CA PRO A 123 -4.64 -19.45 -10.01
C PRO A 123 -4.86 -19.90 -11.46
N GLU A 124 -5.63 -19.15 -12.25
CA GLU A 124 -5.93 -19.46 -13.66
C GLU A 124 -5.12 -18.62 -14.65
N GLY A 125 -3.98 -18.04 -14.22
CA GLY A 125 -3.17 -17.14 -15.07
C GLY A 125 -3.89 -15.83 -15.38
N LYS A 126 -4.88 -15.49 -14.58
CA LYS A 126 -5.79 -14.36 -14.77
C LYS A 126 -5.47 -13.26 -13.75
N THR A 127 -5.51 -11.99 -14.14
CA THR A 127 -5.14 -10.94 -13.20
C THR A 127 -6.28 -10.57 -12.26
N ILE A 128 -5.92 -10.17 -11.04
CA ILE A 128 -6.85 -9.76 -10.00
C ILE A 128 -6.33 -8.45 -9.41
N GLU A 129 -7.19 -7.44 -9.44
CA GLU A 129 -6.92 -6.14 -8.79
C GLU A 129 -7.31 -6.24 -7.31
N ILE A 130 -6.38 -5.97 -6.41
CA ILE A 130 -6.60 -6.03 -4.96
C ILE A 130 -6.44 -4.63 -4.39
N GLN A 131 -7.37 -4.26 -3.53
CA GLN A 131 -7.37 -2.99 -2.82
C GLN A 131 -7.39 -3.25 -1.33
N ILE A 132 -6.38 -2.75 -0.64
CA ILE A 132 -6.21 -2.95 0.80
C ILE A 132 -6.30 -1.59 1.48
N ARG A 133 -7.09 -1.48 2.54
CA ARG A 133 -7.26 -0.24 3.30
C ARG A 133 -7.84 -0.53 4.69
N THR A 134 -7.78 0.45 5.58
CA THR A 134 -8.42 0.34 6.89
C THR A 134 -9.92 0.60 6.79
N LYS A 135 -10.67 0.26 7.86
CA LYS A 135 -12.09 0.65 7.99
C LYS A 135 -12.30 2.16 7.87
N GLN A 136 -11.45 2.96 8.52
CA GLN A 136 -11.50 4.42 8.43
C GLN A 136 -11.29 4.91 6.99
N MET A 137 -10.22 4.44 6.33
CA MET A 137 -9.93 4.78 4.93
C MET A 137 -11.07 4.35 4.00
N HIS A 138 -11.73 3.23 4.32
CA HIS A 138 -12.90 2.79 3.56
C HIS A 138 -14.06 3.79 3.70
N GLU A 139 -14.41 4.21 4.91
CA GLU A 139 -15.48 5.18 5.15
C GLU A 139 -15.19 6.52 4.46
N GLU A 140 -13.98 7.04 4.62
CA GLU A 140 -13.53 8.28 3.95
C GLU A 140 -13.56 8.14 2.42
N SER A 141 -13.22 6.99 1.88
CA SER A 141 -13.27 6.76 0.42
C SER A 141 -14.68 6.69 -0.15
N GLU A 142 -15.66 6.17 0.60
CA GLU A 142 -17.04 6.01 0.12
C GLU A 142 -17.88 7.27 0.37
N LEU A 143 -17.64 7.97 1.48
CA LEU A 143 -18.41 9.15 1.89
C LEU A 143 -17.68 10.46 1.61
N GLY A 144 -16.38 10.43 1.31
CA GLY A 144 -15.55 11.62 1.11
C GLY A 144 -15.58 12.53 2.34
N VAL A 145 -15.70 13.83 2.10
CA VAL A 145 -15.79 14.87 3.15
C VAL A 145 -16.96 14.62 4.11
N ALA A 146 -18.00 13.89 3.70
CA ALA A 146 -19.14 13.57 4.56
C ALA A 146 -18.78 12.58 5.69
N ALA A 147 -17.72 11.76 5.55
CA ALA A 147 -17.21 10.92 6.65
C ALA A 147 -16.69 11.79 7.81
N HIS A 148 -15.92 12.83 7.49
CA HIS A 148 -15.41 13.79 8.47
C HIS A 148 -16.53 14.59 9.18
N TRP A 149 -17.69 14.75 8.53
CA TRP A 149 -18.84 15.47 9.08
C TRP A 149 -19.63 14.65 10.10
N LYS A 150 -19.83 13.35 9.85
CA LYS A 150 -20.61 12.47 10.74
C LYS A 150 -19.94 12.28 12.11
N TYR A 151 -18.60 12.33 12.16
CA TYR A 151 -17.83 12.21 13.39
C TYR A 151 -17.82 13.52 14.21
N LYS A 152 -17.93 14.69 13.56
CA LYS A 152 -17.97 16.00 14.23
C LYS A 152 -19.37 16.42 14.71
N GLU A 153 -20.45 15.87 14.14
CA GLU A 153 -21.83 16.16 14.60
C GLU A 153 -22.17 15.61 16.00
N GLY A 154 -21.31 14.75 16.58
CA GLY A 154 -21.41 14.37 18.00
C GLY A 154 -21.02 15.47 18.99
N ALA A 155 -20.34 16.54 18.52
CA ALA A 155 -19.94 17.68 19.34
C ALA A 155 -20.56 18.96 18.75
N SER A 156 -21.54 19.50 19.48
CA SER A 156 -22.26 20.74 19.21
C SER A 156 -21.41 21.86 18.58
N SER A 157 -21.72 22.30 17.36
CA SER A 157 -21.44 23.68 16.92
C SER A 157 -22.13 24.04 15.60
N ARG A 158 -22.86 25.16 15.61
CA ARG A 158 -23.40 25.86 14.43
C ARG A 158 -22.31 26.50 13.54
N SER A 159 -21.01 26.35 13.83
CA SER A 159 -19.91 26.93 13.03
C SER A 159 -19.55 26.12 11.78
N GLY A 160 -20.01 24.88 11.65
CA GLY A 160 -19.65 24.01 10.54
C GLY A 160 -20.22 24.42 9.18
N TYR A 161 -21.16 25.37 9.10
CA TYR A 161 -21.74 25.82 7.83
C TYR A 161 -20.93 26.90 7.10
N ASP A 162 -20.23 27.77 7.83
CA ASP A 162 -19.39 28.83 7.23
C ASP A 162 -18.06 28.28 6.70
N GLU A 163 -17.53 27.26 7.39
CA GLU A 163 -16.37 26.49 6.93
C GLU A 163 -16.67 25.71 5.63
N LYS A 164 -17.92 25.26 5.42
CA LYS A 164 -18.36 24.58 4.17
C LYS A 164 -18.18 25.47 2.94
N ILE A 165 -18.54 26.76 3.04
CA ILE A 165 -18.45 27.70 1.91
C ILE A 165 -17.00 28.10 1.67
N THR A 166 -16.21 28.24 2.74
CA THR A 166 -14.81 28.63 2.64
C THR A 166 -13.95 27.53 2.03
N TRP A 167 -14.23 26.26 2.36
CA TRP A 167 -13.53 25.11 1.78
C TRP A 167 -13.90 24.86 0.31
N LEU A 168 -15.19 24.98 -0.06
CA LEU A 168 -15.62 24.88 -1.45
C LEU A 168 -15.06 26.01 -2.34
N ARG A 169 -14.94 27.23 -1.80
CA ARG A 169 -14.26 28.34 -2.51
C ARG A 169 -12.78 28.05 -2.71
N LYS A 170 -12.08 27.59 -1.68
CA LYS A 170 -10.66 27.18 -1.81
C LYS A 170 -10.46 26.09 -2.84
N LEU A 171 -11.39 25.14 -2.97
CA LEU A 171 -11.32 24.06 -3.97
C LEU A 171 -11.55 24.56 -5.41
N LEU A 172 -12.35 25.62 -5.58
CA LEU A 172 -12.56 26.31 -6.85
C LEU A 172 -11.34 27.19 -7.21
N ASP A 173 -10.79 27.93 -6.24
CA ASP A 173 -9.56 28.72 -6.41
C ASP A 173 -8.35 27.82 -6.76
N TRP A 174 -8.27 26.63 -6.17
CA TRP A 174 -7.24 25.62 -6.46
C TRP A 174 -7.30 25.09 -7.90
N GLN A 175 -8.47 25.15 -8.54
CA GLN A 175 -8.62 24.78 -9.94
C GLN A 175 -8.08 25.87 -10.89
N GLU A 176 -7.99 27.13 -10.43
CA GLU A 176 -7.42 28.25 -11.18
C GLU A 176 -5.90 28.40 -10.96
N GLU A 177 -5.37 28.04 -9.78
CA GLU A 177 -3.95 28.24 -9.41
C GLU A 177 -2.98 27.11 -9.82
N MET A 178 -3.46 25.97 -10.34
CA MET A 178 -2.62 24.87 -10.90
C MET A 178 -1.81 25.24 -12.16
N SER A 179 -1.62 26.53 -12.45
CA SER A 179 -0.75 27.03 -13.50
C SER A 179 0.63 27.51 -13.00
N ASP A 180 0.88 27.61 -11.69
CA ASP A 180 2.19 28.07 -11.23
C ASP A 180 2.60 27.55 -9.85
N SER A 181 3.88 27.18 -9.73
CA SER A 181 4.67 26.89 -8.52
C SER A 181 4.51 25.53 -7.78
N GLY A 182 5.51 24.66 -7.97
CA GLY A 182 5.64 23.33 -7.35
C GLY A 182 6.58 23.23 -6.14
N GLU A 183 7.11 24.34 -5.60
CA GLU A 183 8.19 24.29 -4.60
C GLU A 183 7.73 24.50 -3.14
N MET A 184 6.53 25.05 -2.90
CA MET A 184 6.06 25.35 -1.53
C MET A 184 5.43 24.12 -0.81
N LEU A 185 5.16 23.03 -1.55
CA LEU A 185 4.52 21.82 -1.02
C LEU A 185 5.48 20.89 -0.26
N ASP A 186 6.79 20.96 -0.53
CA ASP A 186 7.78 20.07 0.09
C ASP A 186 8.14 20.48 1.53
N GLU A 187 8.15 21.78 1.85
CA GLU A 187 8.49 22.24 3.21
C GLU A 187 7.37 21.94 4.23
N LEU A 188 6.10 22.04 3.82
CA LEU A 188 4.95 21.71 4.68
C LEU A 188 4.75 20.20 4.89
N ARG A 189 5.23 19.35 3.98
CA ARG A 189 5.20 17.88 4.13
C ARG A 189 6.12 17.39 5.25
N SER A 190 7.26 18.06 5.43
CA SER A 190 8.32 17.61 6.36
C SER A 190 8.00 17.73 7.86
N GLN A 191 6.98 18.51 8.25
CA GLN A 191 6.70 18.79 9.66
C GLN A 191 5.52 18.01 10.26
N VAL A 192 4.77 17.26 9.44
CA VAL A 192 3.49 16.63 9.88
C VAL A 192 3.53 15.10 9.80
N PHE A 193 4.47 14.51 9.06
CA PHE A 193 4.59 13.06 8.95
C PHE A 193 5.95 12.61 9.46
N ASP A 194 5.92 11.78 10.50
CA ASP A 194 7.06 10.94 10.85
C ASP A 194 7.21 9.98 9.66
N ASP A 195 8.12 10.31 8.75
CA ASP A 195 8.32 9.58 7.51
C ASP A 195 8.88 8.19 7.85
N ARG A 196 8.03 7.16 7.79
CA ARG A 196 8.38 5.75 8.03
C ARG A 196 8.50 5.01 6.71
N VAL A 197 9.20 3.88 6.66
CA VAL A 197 9.29 2.97 5.53
C VAL A 197 8.93 1.55 5.97
N TYR A 198 8.09 0.88 5.20
CA TYR A 198 7.66 -0.49 5.46
C TYR A 198 8.37 -1.46 4.50
N ALA A 199 9.15 -2.37 5.05
CA ALA A 199 9.89 -3.39 4.32
C ALA A 199 9.38 -4.80 4.67
N PHE A 200 9.44 -5.71 3.71
CA PHE A 200 8.95 -7.08 3.85
C PHE A 200 10.10 -8.05 4.10
N THR A 201 9.89 -9.00 5.01
CA THR A 201 10.75 -10.20 5.08
C THR A 201 10.42 -11.17 3.94
N PRO A 202 11.28 -12.17 3.65
CA PRO A 202 10.97 -13.21 2.66
C PRO A 202 9.74 -14.05 3.04
N ARG A 203 9.35 -14.03 4.32
CA ARG A 203 8.18 -14.74 4.86
C ARG A 203 6.88 -13.91 4.82
N GLY A 204 6.95 -12.65 4.40
CA GLY A 204 5.80 -11.76 4.31
C GLY A 204 5.55 -10.89 5.54
N ASP A 205 6.34 -11.06 6.61
CA ASP A 205 6.26 -10.19 7.80
C ASP A 205 6.67 -8.75 7.45
N VAL A 206 5.92 -7.76 7.95
CA VAL A 206 6.21 -6.34 7.76
C VAL A 206 7.10 -5.82 8.87
N VAL A 207 8.15 -5.10 8.48
CA VAL A 207 9.05 -4.40 9.37
C VAL A 207 8.91 -2.90 9.14
N ASP A 208 8.67 -2.19 10.22
CA ASP A 208 8.47 -0.75 10.23
C ASP A 208 9.77 -0.04 10.66
N LEU A 209 10.31 0.80 9.78
CA LEU A 209 11.59 1.47 9.95
C LEU A 209 11.45 2.98 9.69
N PRO A 210 12.37 3.82 10.21
CA PRO A 210 12.40 5.24 9.85
C PRO A 210 12.80 5.44 8.39
N MET A 211 12.33 6.50 7.73
CA MET A 211 12.73 6.83 6.37
C MET A 211 14.25 7.00 6.25
N GLY A 212 14.79 6.47 5.16
CA GLY A 212 16.23 6.39 4.95
C GLY A 212 16.91 5.22 5.67
N ALA A 213 16.15 4.32 6.31
CA ALA A 213 16.69 3.09 6.85
C ALA A 213 17.37 2.23 5.78
N THR A 214 18.35 1.47 6.24
CA THR A 214 19.20 0.61 5.42
C THR A 214 18.89 -0.88 5.68
N PRO A 215 19.40 -1.80 4.86
CA PRO A 215 19.35 -3.22 5.17
C PRO A 215 19.97 -3.60 6.53
N LEU A 216 20.96 -2.85 7.02
CA LEU A 216 21.51 -3.06 8.36
C LEU A 216 20.51 -2.69 9.45
N ASP A 217 19.83 -1.54 9.31
CA ASP A 217 18.75 -1.16 10.23
C ASP A 217 17.65 -2.22 10.28
N PHE A 218 17.28 -2.77 9.11
CA PHE A 218 16.32 -3.87 9.01
C PHE A 218 16.80 -5.14 9.74
N ALA A 219 18.07 -5.53 9.55
CA ALA A 219 18.64 -6.71 10.21
C ALA A 219 18.61 -6.58 11.75
N TYR A 220 19.02 -5.43 12.29
CA TYR A 220 18.99 -5.15 13.73
C TYR A 220 17.57 -4.96 14.28
N HIS A 221 16.62 -4.55 13.43
CA HIS A 221 15.21 -4.51 13.80
C HIS A 221 14.63 -5.92 13.96
N ILE A 222 15.00 -6.87 13.10
CA ILE A 222 14.60 -8.28 13.25
C ILE A 222 15.17 -8.87 14.54
N HIS A 223 16.50 -8.85 14.68
CA HIS A 223 17.18 -9.37 15.86
C HIS A 223 18.64 -8.90 15.92
N SER A 224 19.16 -8.64 17.11
CA SER A 224 20.56 -8.20 17.29
C SER A 224 21.57 -9.22 16.74
N GLU A 225 21.33 -10.52 16.95
CA GLU A 225 22.19 -11.60 16.43
C GLU A 225 22.17 -11.69 14.89
N VAL A 226 21.04 -11.37 14.25
CA VAL A 226 20.93 -11.30 12.78
C VAL A 226 21.73 -10.10 12.27
N GLY A 227 21.64 -8.96 12.94
CA GLY A 227 22.48 -7.78 12.67
C GLY A 227 23.98 -8.07 12.82
N HIS A 228 24.39 -8.68 13.95
CA HIS A 228 25.81 -9.01 14.19
C HIS A 228 26.40 -10.00 13.19
N ARG A 229 25.58 -10.91 12.66
CA ARG A 229 25.99 -11.91 11.67
C ARG A 229 25.79 -11.45 10.23
N CYS A 230 25.31 -10.22 9.99
CA CYS A 230 24.99 -9.73 8.67
C CYS A 230 26.25 -9.59 7.80
N ILE A 231 26.28 -10.27 6.65
CA ILE A 231 27.37 -10.21 5.67
C ILE A 231 26.94 -9.68 4.31
N GLY A 232 25.64 -9.62 4.06
CA GLY A 232 25.08 -9.04 2.84
C GLY A 232 23.57 -8.90 2.94
N ALA A 233 22.99 -8.16 2.00
CA ALA A 233 21.56 -8.01 1.88
C ALA A 233 21.14 -8.14 0.42
N LYS A 234 19.94 -8.69 0.22
CA LYS A 234 19.26 -8.64 -1.07
C LYS A 234 17.95 -7.87 -0.92
N VAL A 235 17.62 -7.08 -1.93
CA VAL A 235 16.33 -6.40 -2.06
C VAL A 235 15.71 -6.83 -3.38
N GLY A 236 14.48 -7.34 -3.34
CA GLY A 236 13.80 -7.88 -4.53
C GLY A 236 14.58 -9.00 -5.23
N GLY A 237 15.33 -9.80 -4.46
CA GLY A 237 16.17 -10.90 -4.97
C GLY A 237 17.53 -10.49 -5.56
N ARG A 238 17.89 -9.20 -5.56
CA ARG A 238 19.20 -8.70 -6.05
C ARG A 238 20.09 -8.26 -4.89
N ILE A 239 21.38 -8.57 -4.95
CA ILE A 239 22.35 -8.11 -3.94
C ILE A 239 22.46 -6.58 -4.01
N VAL A 240 22.33 -5.92 -2.86
CA VAL A 240 22.46 -4.47 -2.71
C VAL A 240 23.57 -4.13 -1.72
N PRO A 241 24.22 -2.97 -1.85
CA PRO A 241 25.15 -2.49 -0.83
C PRO A 241 24.40 -2.15 0.47
N PHE A 242 25.10 -2.22 1.62
CA PHE A 242 24.51 -1.86 2.90
C PHE A 242 24.09 -0.39 3.02
N THR A 243 24.64 0.49 2.20
CA THR A 243 24.25 1.92 2.13
C THR A 243 22.99 2.15 1.30
N HIS A 244 22.40 1.11 0.71
CA HIS A 244 21.15 1.23 -0.02
C HIS A 244 20.03 1.68 0.92
N LYS A 245 19.25 2.68 0.51
CA LYS A 245 18.07 3.13 1.26
C LYS A 245 16.88 2.24 0.90
N LEU A 246 16.21 1.72 1.91
CA LEU A 246 15.01 0.92 1.74
C LEU A 246 13.83 1.81 1.31
N HIS A 247 13.08 1.32 0.33
CA HIS A 247 11.85 1.95 -0.14
C HIS A 247 10.63 1.18 0.34
N MET A 248 9.46 1.81 0.19
CA MET A 248 8.18 1.20 0.54
C MET A 248 7.95 -0.07 -0.27
N GLY A 249 7.65 -1.16 0.43
CA GLY A 249 7.31 -2.44 -0.18
C GLY A 249 8.50 -3.26 -0.66
N ASP A 250 9.73 -2.85 -0.36
CA ASP A 250 10.92 -3.64 -0.66
C ASP A 250 10.91 -4.95 0.12
N GLN A 251 11.10 -6.07 -0.58
CA GLN A 251 11.34 -7.37 0.03
C GLN A 251 12.83 -7.52 0.33
N VAL A 252 13.18 -7.55 1.62
CA VAL A 252 14.56 -7.57 2.11
C VAL A 252 14.92 -8.95 2.65
N GLU A 253 15.98 -9.55 2.11
CA GLU A 253 16.57 -10.80 2.57
C GLU A 253 17.97 -10.50 3.13
N ILE A 254 18.20 -10.83 4.41
CA ILE A 254 19.49 -10.65 5.06
C ILE A 254 20.30 -11.95 4.96
N ILE A 255 21.52 -11.84 4.46
CA ILE A 255 22.47 -12.96 4.38
C ILE A 255 23.32 -12.94 5.64
N THR A 256 23.27 -14.02 6.42
CA THR A 256 23.98 -14.15 7.69
C THR A 256 25.14 -15.15 7.62
N ALA A 257 26.22 -14.88 8.35
CA ALA A 257 27.31 -15.80 8.61
C ALA A 257 27.05 -16.64 9.88
N LYS A 258 27.92 -17.63 10.14
CA LYS A 258 27.87 -18.44 11.37
C LYS A 258 28.33 -17.64 12.60
N GLU A 259 29.40 -16.87 12.45
CA GLU A 259 29.99 -16.08 13.54
C GLU A 259 29.59 -14.60 13.43
N PRO A 260 29.31 -13.92 14.56
CA PRO A 260 29.06 -12.48 14.58
C PRO A 260 30.35 -11.72 14.29
N ASN A 261 30.30 -10.76 13.35
CA ASN A 261 31.44 -9.92 13.01
C ASN A 261 30.98 -8.51 12.57
N PRO A 262 30.35 -7.73 13.47
CA PRO A 262 29.97 -6.36 13.14
C PRO A 262 31.20 -5.48 12.94
N SER A 263 31.10 -4.49 12.05
CA SER A 263 32.17 -3.52 11.81
C SER A 263 31.95 -2.24 12.61
N ARG A 264 33.04 -1.64 13.14
CA ARG A 264 33.00 -0.31 13.77
C ARG A 264 32.62 0.79 12.79
N ASP A 265 32.89 0.59 11.50
CA ASP A 265 32.56 1.57 10.46
C ASP A 265 31.05 1.80 10.34
N TRP A 266 30.23 0.82 10.73
CA TRP A 266 28.77 0.95 10.72
C TRP A 266 28.25 2.01 11.68
N LEU A 267 29.02 2.35 12.73
CA LEU A 267 28.68 3.40 13.68
C LEU A 267 28.98 4.80 13.14
N ASN A 268 29.78 4.93 12.08
CA ASN A 268 30.16 6.22 11.53
C ASN A 268 28.98 6.84 10.77
N PRO A 269 28.39 7.95 11.25
CA PRO A 269 27.22 8.56 10.63
C PRO A 269 27.48 9.05 9.20
N SER A 270 28.73 9.41 8.89
CA SER A 270 29.11 9.94 7.57
C SER A 270 29.12 8.86 6.48
N LEU A 271 29.20 7.58 6.84
CA LEU A 271 29.23 6.47 5.89
C LEU A 271 27.84 5.96 5.50
N GLY A 272 26.79 6.38 6.20
CA GLY A 272 25.40 6.09 5.84
C GLY A 272 24.99 4.62 5.96
N PHE A 273 25.64 3.85 6.85
CA PHE A 273 25.34 2.43 7.05
C PHE A 273 24.15 2.16 7.98
N VAL A 274 23.94 3.00 9.00
CA VAL A 274 22.92 2.77 10.03
C VAL A 274 22.29 4.09 10.41
N HIS A 275 20.97 4.20 10.23
CA HIS A 275 20.22 5.41 10.52
C HIS A 275 19.42 5.32 11.81
N SER A 276 18.97 4.13 12.21
CA SER A 276 18.18 3.95 13.42
C SER A 276 19.02 4.08 14.70
N GLY A 277 18.48 4.75 15.72
CA GLY A 277 19.14 4.85 17.03
C GLY A 277 19.26 3.49 17.74
N ARG A 278 18.29 2.60 17.51
CA ARG A 278 18.27 1.24 18.06
C ARG A 278 19.43 0.40 17.55
N ALA A 279 19.64 0.33 16.22
CA ALA A 279 20.73 -0.45 15.65
C ALA A 279 22.10 0.08 16.10
N ARG A 280 22.27 1.41 16.14
CA ARG A 280 23.49 2.03 16.69
C ARG A 280 23.75 1.65 18.15
N ALA A 281 22.72 1.64 19.00
CA ALA A 281 22.85 1.22 20.39
C ALA A 281 23.25 -0.25 20.52
N GLN A 282 22.68 -1.14 19.69
CA GLN A 282 23.01 -2.57 19.71
C GLN A 282 24.43 -2.85 19.21
N ILE A 283 24.88 -2.16 18.15
CA ILE A 283 26.26 -2.25 17.67
C ILE A 283 27.25 -1.72 18.73
N ASN A 284 26.92 -0.60 19.38
CA ASN A 284 27.74 -0.07 20.47
C ASN A 284 27.81 -1.02 21.66
N ALA A 285 26.71 -1.69 22.02
CA ALA A 285 26.69 -2.63 23.14
C ALA A 285 27.50 -3.92 22.88
N TRP A 286 27.79 -4.23 21.62
CA TRP A 286 28.64 -5.36 21.25
C TRP A 286 30.14 -5.07 21.42
N PHE A 287 30.56 -3.82 21.23
CA PHE A 287 31.96 -3.38 21.32
C PHE A 287 32.34 -2.86 22.71
#